data_AF-A0A7C3VES3-F1
#
_entry.id   AF-A0A7C3VES3-F1
#
_cell.length_a   1.000
_cell.length_b   1.000
_cell.length_c   1.000
_cell.angle_alpha   90.00
_cell.angle_beta   90.00
_cell.angle_gamma   90.00
#
_symmetry.space_group_name_H-M   'P 1'
#
loop_
_entity.id
_entity.type
_entity.pdbx_description
1 polymer ?
#
loop_
_entity_poly.entity_id
_entity_poly.type
_entity_poly.pdbx_seq_one_letter_code
_entity_poly.pdbx_strand_id
1 'polypeptide(L)'
;MSDSILVNLQASFLTAAGFWENNLSEKPGNWCKLIQGIDKTQTDGYSIIGDFVSQISQTAYQEPGLYIHCQKKGSNKAQQKRLYTLFVLQPNGEIEVITEIKSASKDWAIELWPEIEAYMAKQSNSTEKRRQEIQQRIETLEFELRQLRAELAALEFHEV
;
A
#
# COMPACT_ATOMS: atom_id res chain seq x y z
N MET A 1 -2.32 -11.12 5.11
CA MET A 1 -2.30 -9.96 6.01
C MET A 1 -0.87 -9.47 6.00
N SER A 2 -0.63 -8.26 5.52
CA SER A 2 0.71 -7.67 5.62
C SER A 2 0.97 -7.37 7.09
N ASP A 3 2.08 -7.84 7.63
CA ASP A 3 2.41 -7.55 9.03
C ASP A 3 2.55 -6.04 9.21
N SER A 4 1.79 -5.48 10.15
CA SER A 4 1.88 -4.06 10.46
C SER A 4 3.27 -3.72 10.98
N ILE A 5 3.82 -2.59 10.55
CA ILE A 5 5.15 -2.12 10.93
C ILE A 5 5.05 -0.96 11.90
N LEU A 6 5.96 -0.91 12.86
CA LEU A 6 6.03 0.19 13.82
C LEU A 6 6.75 1.39 13.19
N VAL A 7 6.01 2.44 12.85
CA VAL A 7 6.54 3.60 12.12
C VAL A 7 5.87 4.90 12.55
N ASN A 8 6.60 6.01 12.45
CA ASN A 8 6.04 7.35 12.52
C ASN A 8 5.89 7.89 11.09
N LEU A 9 4.66 7.92 10.56
CA LEU A 9 4.41 8.27 9.16
C LEU A 9 4.89 9.68 8.83
N GLN A 10 4.65 10.65 9.71
CA GLN A 10 5.10 12.03 9.54
C GLN A 10 6.62 12.11 9.44
N ALA A 11 7.35 11.43 10.33
CA ALA A 11 8.80 11.41 10.32
C ALA A 11 9.34 10.74 9.04
N SER A 12 8.81 9.57 8.68
CA SER A 12 9.21 8.86 7.45
C SER A 12 8.95 9.69 6.19
N PHE A 13 7.87 10.46 6.17
CA PHE A 13 7.52 11.30 5.04
C PHE A 13 8.51 12.46 4.87
N LEU A 14 8.99 13.04 5.98
CA LEU A 14 10.02 14.09 5.93
C LEU A 14 11.36 13.59 5.37
N THR A 15 11.64 12.30 5.50
CA THR A 15 12.86 11.65 4.98
C THR A 15 12.68 11.02 3.60
N ALA A 16 11.47 10.99 3.06
CA ALA A 16 11.18 10.41 1.77
C ALA A 16 11.96 11.13 0.65
N ALA A 17 12.36 10.39 -0.37
CA ALA A 17 13.03 10.95 -1.54
C ALA A 17 12.02 11.72 -2.42
N GLY A 18 12.16 13.05 -2.50
CA GLY A 18 11.33 13.93 -3.34
C GLY A 18 11.24 15.36 -2.81
N PHE A 19 10.56 16.25 -3.55
CA PHE A 19 10.31 17.64 -3.17
C PHE A 19 8.83 17.81 -2.80
N TRP A 20 8.55 18.02 -1.51
CA TRP A 20 7.19 18.09 -0.99
C TRP A 20 6.74 19.54 -0.85
N GLU A 21 5.57 19.87 -1.39
CA GLU A 21 4.82 21.03 -0.87
C GLU A 21 4.07 20.71 0.43
N ASN A 22 4.11 19.44 0.84
CA ASN A 22 3.38 18.90 1.97
C ASN A 22 4.25 18.74 3.22
N ASN A 23 3.58 18.81 4.37
CA ASN A 23 4.01 18.21 5.61
C ASN A 23 2.79 17.47 6.16
N LEU A 24 2.91 16.13 6.29
CA LEU A 24 1.89 15.31 6.95
C LEU A 24 1.55 15.96 8.30
N SER A 25 0.29 16.32 8.53
CA SER A 25 -0.08 17.04 9.74
C SER A 25 -1.51 16.79 10.16
N GLU A 26 -1.71 16.61 11.46
CA GLU A 26 -3.01 16.31 12.08
C GLU A 26 -3.83 17.58 12.36
N LYS A 27 -3.75 18.58 11.49
CA LYS A 27 -4.53 19.81 11.65
C LYS A 27 -6.01 19.54 11.36
N PRO A 28 -6.95 20.23 12.02
CA PRO A 28 -8.37 20.08 11.76
C PRO A 28 -8.71 20.23 10.27
N GLY A 29 -9.33 19.19 9.70
CA GLY A 29 -9.71 19.12 8.27
C GLY A 29 -8.68 18.47 7.35
N ASN A 30 -7.48 18.15 7.88
CA ASN A 30 -6.57 17.20 7.26
C ASN A 30 -6.97 15.78 7.64
N TRP A 31 -6.65 14.83 6.78
CA TRP A 31 -6.90 13.42 7.03
C TRP A 31 -5.94 12.56 6.20
N CYS A 32 -5.68 11.35 6.68
CA CYS A 32 -4.91 10.33 5.97
C CYS A 32 -5.77 9.08 5.84
N LYS A 33 -5.63 8.36 4.71
CA LYS A 33 -6.41 7.16 4.43
C LYS A 33 -5.53 6.11 3.76
N LEU A 34 -5.59 4.88 4.24
CA LEU A 34 -5.04 3.70 3.58
C LEU A 34 -6.00 3.29 2.45
N ILE A 35 -5.49 3.15 1.24
CA ILE A 35 -6.28 2.84 0.05
C ILE A 35 -6.29 1.33 -0.18
N GLN A 36 -7.48 0.76 -0.25
CA GLN A 36 -7.72 -0.66 -0.52
C GLN A 36 -8.34 -0.89 -1.90
N GLY A 37 -8.88 0.14 -2.55
CA GLY A 37 -9.46 0.02 -3.89
C GLY A 37 -10.16 1.28 -4.38
N ILE A 38 -10.80 1.16 -5.54
CA ILE A 38 -11.63 2.21 -6.14
C ILE A 38 -13.04 1.68 -6.39
N ASP A 39 -14.04 2.46 -6.00
CA ASP A 39 -15.44 2.32 -6.41
C ASP A 39 -15.76 3.35 -7.50
N LYS A 40 -15.81 2.87 -8.76
CA LYS A 40 -16.12 3.71 -9.92
C LYS A 40 -17.59 4.12 -10.04
N THR A 41 -18.47 3.63 -9.15
CA THR A 41 -19.87 4.09 -9.10
C THR A 41 -19.98 5.49 -8.48
N GLN A 42 -18.95 5.92 -7.75
CA GLN A 42 -18.80 7.27 -7.20
C GLN A 42 -17.73 8.04 -7.98
N THR A 43 -17.84 9.37 -8.03
CA THR A 43 -16.90 10.25 -8.74
C THR A 43 -16.19 11.25 -7.83
N ASP A 44 -16.45 11.19 -6.53
CA ASP A 44 -15.87 12.07 -5.52
C ASP A 44 -14.96 11.28 -4.56
N GLY A 45 -14.64 11.86 -3.41
CA GLY A 45 -13.80 11.22 -2.40
C GLY A 45 -14.28 9.86 -1.90
N TYR A 46 -15.57 9.53 -2.04
CA TYR A 46 -16.10 8.20 -1.68
C TYR A 46 -15.69 7.11 -2.67
N SER A 47 -15.22 7.48 -3.86
CA SER A 47 -14.67 6.51 -4.83
C SER A 47 -13.39 5.84 -4.34
N ILE A 48 -12.67 6.43 -3.38
CA ILE A 48 -11.45 5.84 -2.83
C ILE A 48 -11.83 4.97 -1.63
N ILE A 49 -11.75 3.65 -1.76
CA ILE A 49 -12.09 2.68 -0.72
C ILE A 49 -10.91 2.52 0.24
N GLY A 50 -11.21 2.41 1.53
CA GLY A 50 -10.25 2.03 2.57
C GLY A 50 -10.49 2.74 3.89
N ASP A 51 -9.51 2.66 4.79
CA ASP A 51 -9.66 3.05 6.18
C ASP A 51 -8.91 4.34 6.50
N PHE A 52 -9.53 5.20 7.31
CA PHE A 52 -8.87 6.40 7.81
C PHE A 52 -7.81 6.03 8.84
N VAL A 53 -6.67 6.70 8.73
CA VAL A 53 -5.49 6.42 9.55
C VAL A 53 -5.33 7.56 10.54
N SER A 54 -5.33 7.21 11.83
CA SER A 54 -5.01 8.10 12.93
C SER A 54 -3.54 8.00 13.31
N GLN A 55 -3.05 8.94 14.13
CA GLN A 55 -1.72 8.91 14.73
C GLN A 55 -0.57 8.97 13.70
N ILE A 56 -0.75 9.75 12.64
CA ILE A 56 0.31 9.94 11.63
C ILE A 56 1.53 10.65 12.20
N SER A 57 1.37 11.40 13.30
CA SER A 57 2.43 12.14 13.98
C SER A 57 3.16 11.33 15.07
N GLN A 58 2.68 10.12 15.39
CA GLN A 58 3.20 9.27 16.45
C GLN A 58 3.76 7.98 15.87
N THR A 59 4.66 7.34 16.62
CA THR A 59 5.11 5.99 16.29
C THR A 59 3.99 5.01 16.62
N ALA A 60 3.41 4.38 15.59
CA ALA A 60 2.29 3.45 15.71
C ALA A 60 2.43 2.30 14.70
N TYR A 61 1.68 1.23 14.91
CA TYR A 61 1.60 0.16 13.92
C TYR A 61 0.80 0.62 12.70
N GLN A 62 1.41 0.52 11.53
CA GLN A 62 0.83 0.93 10.25
C GLN A 62 1.00 -0.21 9.24
N GLU A 63 0.05 -0.35 8.32
CA GLU A 63 0.10 -1.38 7.28
C GLU A 63 0.89 -0.87 6.06
N PRO A 64 1.92 -1.58 5.59
CA PRO A 64 2.56 -1.23 4.33
C PRO A 64 1.53 -1.23 3.18
N GLY A 65 1.54 -0.20 2.34
CA GLY A 65 0.51 -0.04 1.32
C GLY A 65 0.44 1.36 0.73
N LEU A 66 -0.64 1.62 -0.02
CA LEU A 66 -0.89 2.90 -0.67
C LEU A 66 -1.74 3.79 0.23
N TYR A 67 -1.30 5.02 0.43
CA TYR A 67 -1.94 6.01 1.29
C TYR A 67 -2.22 7.29 0.51
N ILE A 68 -3.25 8.00 0.96
CA ILE A 68 -3.53 9.36 0.55
C ILE A 68 -3.65 10.26 1.77
N HIS A 69 -2.94 11.38 1.76
CA HIS A 69 -3.07 12.44 2.74
C HIS A 69 -3.66 13.69 2.11
N CYS A 70 -4.77 14.16 2.68
CA CYS A 70 -5.39 15.41 2.33
C CYS A 70 -4.97 16.50 3.31
N GLN A 71 -4.38 17.57 2.81
CA GLN A 71 -4.10 18.78 3.55
C GLN A 71 -4.97 19.93 3.07
N LYS A 72 -5.60 20.63 4.00
CA LYS A 72 -6.25 21.92 3.74
C LYS A 72 -5.18 23.03 3.64
N LYS A 73 -5.18 23.75 2.52
CA LYS A 73 -4.30 24.92 2.27
C LYS A 73 -5.17 26.18 2.11
N GLY A 74 -4.68 27.30 2.64
CA GLY A 74 -5.36 28.61 2.58
C GLY A 74 -6.22 28.90 3.82
N SER A 75 -6.08 30.12 4.35
CA SER A 75 -6.76 30.57 5.58
C SER A 75 -8.21 31.02 5.33
N ASN A 76 -8.48 31.58 4.15
CA ASN A 76 -9.79 32.15 3.80
C ASN A 76 -10.65 31.16 3.02
N LYS A 77 -11.94 31.07 3.36
CA LYS A 77 -12.90 30.12 2.77
C LYS A 77 -12.98 30.20 1.23
N ALA A 78 -12.79 31.39 0.66
CA ALA A 78 -12.79 31.62 -0.80
C ALA A 78 -11.52 31.15 -1.53
N GLN A 79 -10.42 30.90 -0.80
CA GLN A 79 -9.12 30.46 -1.35
C GLN A 79 -8.71 29.07 -0.84
N GLN A 80 -9.60 28.38 -0.14
CA GLN A 80 -9.32 27.05 0.40
C GLN A 80 -9.12 26.06 -0.75
N LYS A 81 -7.89 25.58 -0.89
CA LYS A 81 -7.52 24.48 -1.79
C LYS A 81 -7.15 23.28 -0.94
N ARG A 82 -7.36 22.07 -1.48
CA ARG A 82 -6.85 20.85 -0.85
C ARG A 82 -5.64 20.38 -1.64
N LEU A 83 -4.59 20.02 -0.92
CA LEU A 83 -3.44 19.30 -1.44
C LEU A 83 -3.66 17.83 -1.09
N TYR A 84 -3.73 16.97 -2.10
CA TYR A 84 -3.80 15.53 -1.92
C TYR A 84 -2.46 14.94 -2.33
N THR A 85 -1.81 14.25 -1.40
CA THR A 85 -0.54 13.57 -1.65
C THR A 85 -0.78 12.07 -1.59
N LEU A 86 -0.48 11.39 -2.68
CA LEU A 86 -0.55 9.94 -2.82
C LEU A 86 0.85 9.36 -2.60
N PHE A 87 1.00 8.42 -1.69
CA PHE A 87 2.30 7.84 -1.34
C PHE A 87 2.19 6.39 -0.91
N VAL A 88 3.29 5.65 -1.02
CA VAL A 88 3.43 4.26 -0.61
C VAL A 88 4.24 4.21 0.67
N LEU A 89 3.73 3.51 1.69
CA LEU A 89 4.51 3.04 2.81
C LEU A 89 5.09 1.68 2.47
N GLN A 90 6.41 1.61 2.36
CA GLN A 90 7.13 0.38 2.10
C GLN A 90 7.25 -0.47 3.38
N PRO A 91 7.41 -1.80 3.28
CA PRO A 91 7.57 -2.68 4.45
C PRO A 91 8.77 -2.36 5.35
N ASN A 92 9.76 -1.63 4.84
CA ASN A 92 10.93 -1.16 5.62
C ASN A 92 10.65 0.16 6.37
N GLY A 93 9.44 0.73 6.26
CA GLY A 93 9.07 2.00 6.89
C GLY A 93 9.43 3.25 6.09
N GLU A 94 10.03 3.08 4.90
CA GLU A 94 10.29 4.18 3.99
C GLU A 94 9.02 4.61 3.26
N ILE A 95 8.95 5.89 2.92
CA ILE A 95 7.85 6.45 2.15
C ILE A 95 8.35 6.83 0.75
N GLU A 96 7.56 6.46 -0.25
CA GLU A 96 7.72 6.86 -1.63
C GLU A 96 6.47 7.64 -2.05
N VAL A 97 6.61 8.90 -2.42
CA VAL A 97 5.46 9.68 -2.90
C VAL A 97 5.30 9.48 -4.40
N ILE A 98 4.08 9.16 -4.80
CA ILE A 98 3.72 8.91 -6.19
C ILE A 98 3.36 10.22 -6.88
N THR A 99 2.44 10.99 -6.29
CA THR A 99 1.94 12.23 -6.89
C THR A 99 1.35 13.18 -5.87
N GLU A 100 1.29 14.46 -6.22
CA GLU A 100 0.62 15.51 -5.46
C GLU A 100 -0.31 16.30 -6.37
N ILE A 101 -1.59 16.41 -5.99
CA ILE A 101 -2.58 17.20 -6.72
C ILE A 101 -3.12 18.31 -5.83
N LYS A 102 -3.20 19.52 -6.39
CA LYS A 102 -3.90 20.65 -5.75
C LYS A 102 -5.22 20.86 -6.45
N SER A 103 -6.30 20.57 -5.75
CA SER A 103 -7.63 20.74 -6.32
C SER A 103 -8.57 21.45 -5.34
N ALA A 104 -9.40 22.32 -5.91
CA ALA A 104 -10.61 22.82 -5.26
C ALA A 104 -11.87 22.14 -5.85
N SER A 105 -11.68 21.29 -6.87
CA SER A 105 -12.77 20.55 -7.51
C SER A 105 -13.27 19.41 -6.61
N LYS A 106 -14.49 18.96 -6.87
CA LYS A 106 -15.05 17.74 -6.29
C LYS A 106 -14.48 16.48 -6.94
N ASP A 107 -13.99 16.59 -8.17
CA ASP A 107 -13.54 15.46 -9.01
C ASP A 107 -12.09 15.06 -8.76
N TRP A 108 -11.45 15.61 -7.72
CA TRP A 108 -10.05 15.36 -7.37
C TRP A 108 -9.74 13.87 -7.20
N ALA A 109 -10.73 13.06 -6.81
CA ALA A 109 -10.54 11.63 -6.60
C ALA A 109 -10.34 10.89 -7.93
N ILE A 110 -11.07 11.29 -8.99
CA ILE A 110 -10.91 10.73 -10.34
C ILE A 110 -9.52 11.04 -10.88
N GLU A 111 -8.99 12.24 -10.62
CA GLU A 111 -7.64 12.63 -11.05
C GLU A 111 -6.56 11.68 -10.48
N LEU A 112 -6.82 11.01 -9.35
CA LEU A 112 -5.91 10.05 -8.73
C LEU A 112 -6.13 8.60 -9.15
N TRP A 113 -7.25 8.28 -9.81
CA TRP A 113 -7.55 6.90 -10.20
C TRP A 113 -6.46 6.25 -11.05
N PRO A 114 -5.88 6.90 -12.09
CA PRO A 114 -4.85 6.26 -12.90
C PRO A 114 -3.64 5.78 -12.09
N GLU A 115 -3.19 6.58 -11.13
CA GLU A 115 -2.04 6.23 -10.28
C GLU A 115 -2.37 5.13 -9.28
N ILE A 116 -3.56 5.17 -8.68
CA ILE A 116 -4.05 4.12 -7.78
C ILE A 116 -4.20 2.80 -8.55
N GLU A 117 -4.80 2.83 -9.74
CA GLU A 117 -4.97 1.64 -10.59
C GLU A 117 -3.64 1.06 -11.03
N ALA A 118 -2.69 1.90 -11.43
CA ALA A 118 -1.34 1.47 -11.80
C ALA A 118 -0.64 0.76 -10.63
N TYR A 119 -0.75 1.31 -9.41
CA TYR A 119 -0.23 0.67 -8.20
C TYR A 119 -0.88 -0.70 -7.94
N MET A 120 -2.22 -0.77 -7.98
CA MET A 120 -2.96 -2.00 -7.72
C MET A 120 -2.66 -3.09 -8.77
N ALA A 121 -2.54 -2.71 -10.05
CA ALA A 121 -2.16 -3.63 -11.12
C ALA A 121 -0.73 -4.19 -10.91
N LYS A 122 0.22 -3.32 -10.52
CA LYS A 122 1.60 -3.73 -10.21
C LYS A 122 1.65 -4.72 -9.03
N GLN A 123 0.89 -4.44 -7.96
CA GLN A 123 0.72 -5.30 -6.79
C GLN A 123 0.14 -6.67 -7.16
N SER A 124 -0.94 -6.69 -7.94
CA SER A 124 -1.60 -7.93 -8.39
C SER A 124 -0.66 -8.80 -9.21
N ASN A 125 0.06 -8.21 -10.16
CA ASN A 125 1.02 -8.93 -11.00
C ASN A 125 2.17 -9.53 -10.18
N SER A 126 2.72 -8.77 -9.21
CA SER A 126 3.78 -9.28 -8.33
C SER A 126 3.30 -10.44 -7.46
N THR A 127 2.08 -10.34 -6.94
CA THR A 127 1.49 -11.37 -6.07
C THR A 127 1.23 -12.65 -6.86
N GLU A 128 0.69 -12.52 -8.07
CA GLU A 128 0.43 -13.67 -8.94
C GLU A 128 1.74 -14.37 -9.36
N LYS A 129 2.77 -13.60 -9.72
CA LYS A 129 4.09 -14.18 -10.00
C LYS A 129 4.63 -14.96 -8.80
N ARG A 130 4.54 -14.38 -7.59
CA ARG A 130 5.01 -15.04 -6.36
C ARG A 130 4.23 -16.31 -6.06
N ARG A 131 2.91 -16.29 -6.29
CA ARG A 131 2.05 -17.47 -6.13
C ARG A 131 2.49 -18.60 -7.06
N GLN A 132 2.76 -18.30 -8.33
CA GLN A 132 3.23 -19.27 -9.31
C GLN A 132 4.59 -19.88 -8.92
N GLU A 133 5.54 -19.06 -8.44
CA GLU A 133 6.83 -19.53 -7.93
C GLU A 133 6.65 -20.51 -6.75
N ILE A 134 5.77 -20.18 -5.80
CA ILE A 134 5.49 -21.05 -4.64
C ILE A 134 4.84 -22.37 -5.08
N GLN A 135 3.90 -22.32 -6.02
CA GLN A 135 3.25 -23.52 -6.56
C GLN A 135 4.26 -24.46 -7.24
N GLN A 136 5.12 -23.91 -8.10
CA GLN A 136 6.19 -24.69 -8.74
C GLN A 136 7.14 -25.31 -7.71
N ARG A 137 7.45 -24.57 -6.64
CA ARG A 137 8.31 -25.09 -5.57
C ARG A 137 7.64 -26.22 -4.79
N ILE A 138 6.34 -26.12 -4.52
CA ILE A 138 5.56 -27.20 -3.88
C ILE A 138 5.59 -28.45 -4.75
N GLU A 139 5.28 -28.33 -6.04
CA GLU A 139 5.29 -29.46 -6.97
C GLU A 139 6.66 -30.16 -7.04
N THR A 140 7.74 -29.37 -7.06
CA THR A 140 9.11 -29.89 -7.04
C THR A 140 9.39 -30.67 -5.76
N LEU A 141 9.06 -30.10 -4.59
CA LEU A 141 9.30 -30.74 -3.29
C LEU A 141 8.45 -32.01 -3.11
N GLU A 142 7.22 -32.01 -3.60
CA GLU A 142 6.35 -33.19 -3.58
C GLU A 142 6.90 -34.34 -4.44
N PHE A 143 7.51 -34.01 -5.57
CA PHE A 143 8.19 -34.99 -6.42
C PHE A 143 9.43 -35.56 -5.73
N GLU A 144 10.30 -34.71 -5.18
CA GLU A 144 11.49 -35.14 -4.42
C GLU A 144 11.10 -36.03 -3.24
N LEU A 145 10.07 -35.64 -2.46
CA LEU A 145 9.57 -36.44 -1.34
C LEU A 145 9.05 -37.81 -1.80
N ARG A 146 8.41 -37.88 -2.97
CA ARG A 146 7.95 -39.15 -3.54
C ARG A 146 9.12 -40.05 -3.91
N GLN A 147 10.19 -39.50 -4.48
CA GLN A 147 11.40 -40.26 -4.80
C GLN A 147 12.07 -40.81 -3.54
N LEU A 148 12.28 -39.96 -2.53
CA LEU A 148 12.87 -40.38 -1.25
C LEU A 148 12.05 -41.47 -0.54
N ARG A 149 10.71 -41.37 -0.60
CA ARG A 149 9.83 -42.41 -0.07
C ARG A 149 9.97 -43.74 -0.81
N ALA A 150 10.16 -43.72 -2.13
CA ALA A 150 10.38 -44.93 -2.91
C ALA A 150 11.76 -45.55 -2.61
N GLU A 151 12.80 -44.73 -2.45
CA GLU A 151 14.14 -45.16 -2.03
C GLU A 151 14.13 -45.80 -0.64
N LEU A 152 13.47 -45.15 0.33
CA LEU A 152 13.31 -45.68 1.69
C LEU A 152 12.61 -47.04 1.68
N ALA A 153 11.50 -47.17 0.95
CA ALA A 153 10.78 -48.43 0.83
C ALA A 153 11.65 -49.53 0.20
N ALA A 154 12.50 -49.21 -0.78
CA ALA A 154 13.40 -50.18 -1.40
C ALA A 154 14.49 -50.68 -0.44
N LEU A 155 14.97 -49.82 0.47
CA LEU A 155 15.91 -50.19 1.53
C LEU A 155 15.25 -51.06 2.61
N GLU A 156 14.05 -50.68 3.06
CA GLU A 156 13.28 -51.46 4.05
C GLU A 156 12.96 -52.88 3.54
N PHE A 157 12.72 -53.04 2.23
CA PHE A 157 12.51 -54.35 1.62
C PHE A 157 13.78 -55.22 1.49
N HIS A 158 14.98 -54.64 1.58
CA HIS A 158 16.26 -55.38 1.51
C HIS A 158 16.76 -55.87 2.88
N GLU A 159 16.20 -55.37 3.98
CA GLU A 159 16.55 -55.78 5.36
C GLU A 159 15.68 -56.93 5.92
N VAL A 160 14.78 -57.50 5.10
CA VAL A 160 13.93 -58.67 5.41
C VAL A 160 14.39 -59.90 4.65
#